data_AF-A0A2V6JB41-F1
#
_entry.id   AF-A0A2V6JB41-F1
#
_cell.length_a   1.000
_cell.length_b   1.000
_cell.length_c   1.000
_cell.angle_alpha   90.00
_cell.angle_beta   90.00
_cell.angle_gamma   90.00
#
_symmetry.space_group_name_H-M   'P 1'
#
loop_
_entity.id
_entity.type
_entity.pdbx_description
1 polymer ?
#
loop_
_entity_poly.entity_id
_entity_poly.type
_entity_poly.pdbx_seq_one_letter_code
_entity_poly.pdbx_strand_id
1 'polypeptide(L)'
;MQITDGNRAPNLLRVTLIFTVVLWLFTTTGGGDVFVQEVLGSAYDSQAEHFLRGDVGVDAAAIAHETMIVNGKVRMYFGPFPALLRIPLNFIYPPGHGKWSRISGFCAGVIALFAFAGLVQTALRSSPLSSRARNWIGNACMIGFALGSPLLLLLGNLSIYDEAIIWGFAWSVAAIYFACQSRTAEGAALTRSLLAFSFCAGAAVISRATFGAPFVLIAPLLGIRLFHRQPIRNIIALILPLGAALLFYLFLSYARFGDFSG
;
A
#
# COMPACT_ATOMS: atom_id res chain seq x y z
N MET A 1 10.46 -45.15 -6.93
CA MET A 1 9.44 -44.19 -6.47
C MET A 1 9.94 -42.79 -6.83
N GLN A 2 9.57 -42.31 -8.01
CA GLN A 2 10.00 -41.00 -8.53
C GLN A 2 9.15 -39.93 -7.84
N ILE A 3 9.76 -39.11 -6.98
CA ILE A 3 9.09 -37.96 -6.37
C ILE A 3 8.77 -36.99 -7.51
N THR A 4 7.50 -36.86 -7.85
CA THR A 4 7.00 -35.93 -8.86
C THR A 4 7.25 -34.50 -8.40
N ASP A 5 8.36 -33.91 -8.87
CA ASP A 5 8.75 -32.50 -8.65
C ASP A 5 7.77 -31.47 -9.25
N GLY A 6 6.65 -31.91 -9.84
CA GLY A 6 5.74 -31.12 -10.66
C GLY A 6 4.91 -30.06 -9.94
N ASN A 7 4.84 -30.08 -8.60
CA ASN A 7 3.94 -29.20 -7.83
C ASN A 7 4.67 -28.20 -6.90
N ARG A 8 5.99 -28.05 -7.03
CA ARG A 8 6.72 -27.04 -6.24
C ARG A 8 6.49 -25.65 -6.82
N ALA A 9 5.98 -24.75 -5.97
CA ALA A 9 5.92 -23.32 -6.27
C ALA A 9 7.34 -22.75 -6.46
N PRO A 10 7.53 -21.70 -7.26
CA PRO A 10 8.85 -21.13 -7.45
C PRO A 10 9.38 -20.54 -6.13
N ASN A 11 10.64 -20.82 -5.80
CA ASN A 11 11.26 -20.31 -4.58
C ASN A 11 11.82 -18.90 -4.84
N LEU A 12 10.97 -17.90 -4.66
CA LEU A 12 11.33 -16.50 -4.85
C LEU A 12 11.90 -15.84 -3.59
N LEU A 13 11.86 -16.52 -2.44
CA LEU A 13 12.21 -15.93 -1.14
C LEU A 13 13.61 -15.33 -1.14
N ARG A 14 14.59 -16.02 -1.73
CA ARG A 14 15.97 -15.55 -1.80
C ARG A 14 16.07 -14.22 -2.56
N VAL A 15 15.44 -14.13 -3.72
CA VAL A 15 15.46 -12.92 -4.56
C VAL A 15 14.71 -11.78 -3.87
N THR A 16 13.55 -12.08 -3.26
CA THR A 16 12.80 -11.11 -2.44
C THR A 16 13.66 -10.55 -1.31
N LEU A 17 14.35 -11.41 -0.54
CA LEU A 17 15.21 -10.97 0.56
C LEU A 17 16.40 -10.13 0.08
N ILE A 18 17.05 -10.52 -1.02
CA ILE A 18 18.12 -9.73 -1.63
C ILE A 18 17.60 -8.34 -1.99
N PHE A 19 16.44 -8.26 -2.64
CA PHE A 19 15.88 -6.95 -3.00
C PHE A 19 15.39 -6.18 -1.78
N THR A 20 14.90 -6.81 -0.70
CA THR A 20 14.64 -6.10 0.57
C THR A 20 15.91 -5.40 1.09
N VAL A 21 17.07 -6.07 1.03
CA VAL A 21 18.35 -5.46 1.39
C VAL A 21 18.70 -4.32 0.42
N VAL A 22 18.48 -4.49 -0.89
CA VAL A 22 18.69 -3.40 -1.87
C VAL A 22 17.79 -2.20 -1.57
N LEU A 23 16.50 -2.40 -1.29
CA LEU A 23 15.58 -1.32 -0.92
C LEU A 23 16.08 -0.59 0.32
N TRP A 24 16.58 -1.32 1.32
CA TRP A 24 17.18 -0.72 2.52
C TRP A 24 18.39 0.18 2.21
N LEU A 25 19.29 -0.28 1.33
CA LEU A 25 20.45 0.51 0.88
C LEU A 25 20.03 1.80 0.13
N PHE A 26 18.94 1.73 -0.64
CA PHE A 26 18.40 2.90 -1.33
C PHE A 26 17.69 3.87 -0.37
N THR A 27 16.91 3.35 0.59
CA THR A 27 16.24 4.16 1.63
C THR A 27 17.22 4.96 2.46
N THR A 28 18.40 4.40 2.71
CA THR A 28 19.48 5.08 3.45
C THR A 28 20.26 6.07 2.59
N THR A 29 19.96 6.18 1.29
CA THR A 29 20.72 6.96 0.29
C THR A 29 22.22 6.65 0.31
N GLY A 30 22.61 5.43 0.70
CA GLY A 30 24.00 5.04 0.94
C GLY A 30 24.64 5.64 2.21
N GLY A 31 23.91 6.44 3.00
CA GLY A 31 24.32 6.97 4.30
C GLY A 31 23.98 6.05 5.47
N GLY A 32 24.42 6.41 6.69
CA GLY A 32 24.10 5.66 7.91
C GLY A 32 22.75 6.01 8.55
N ASP A 33 22.10 7.09 8.10
CA ASP A 33 20.95 7.68 8.79
C ASP A 33 19.61 7.46 8.05
N VAL A 34 18.65 6.91 8.78
CA VAL A 34 17.26 6.70 8.33
C VAL A 34 16.28 7.72 8.87
N PHE A 35 16.66 8.44 9.94
CA PHE A 35 15.84 9.50 10.54
C PHE A 35 16.27 10.86 9.98
N VAL A 36 15.95 11.09 8.72
CA VAL A 36 16.25 12.34 8.02
C VAL A 36 14.94 13.06 7.72
N GLN A 37 14.96 14.39 7.85
CA GLN A 37 13.83 15.22 7.47
C GLN A 37 13.80 15.36 5.95
N GLU A 38 12.92 14.61 5.30
CA GLU A 38 12.71 14.69 3.86
C GLU A 38 11.89 15.92 3.46
N VAL A 39 11.89 16.23 2.17
CA VAL A 39 11.18 17.38 1.61
C VAL A 39 9.69 17.32 1.97
N LEU A 40 9.26 18.30 2.77
CA LEU A 40 7.90 18.41 3.31
C LEU A 40 7.45 17.18 4.13
N GLY A 41 8.38 16.35 4.60
CA GLY A 41 8.10 15.14 5.37
C GLY A 41 7.25 15.44 6.60
N SER A 42 7.54 16.52 7.33
CA SER A 42 6.82 16.93 8.55
C SER A 42 5.32 17.25 8.34
N ALA A 43 4.86 17.46 7.11
CA ALA A 43 3.45 17.75 6.84
C ALA A 43 2.52 16.58 7.25
N TYR A 44 2.96 15.33 7.10
CA TYR A 44 2.17 14.18 7.55
C TYR A 44 2.14 14.03 9.07
N ASP A 45 3.19 14.45 9.78
CA ASP A 45 3.14 14.52 11.24
C ASP A 45 2.18 15.60 11.71
N SER A 46 2.26 16.80 11.13
CA SER A 46 1.32 17.89 11.43
C SER A 46 -0.13 17.47 11.11
N GLN A 47 -0.39 16.86 9.95
CA GLN A 47 -1.71 16.31 9.65
C GLN A 47 -2.17 15.25 10.67
N ALA A 48 -1.26 14.40 11.16
CA ALA A 48 -1.58 13.42 12.20
C ALA A 48 -2.03 14.10 13.50
N GLU A 49 -1.36 15.17 13.92
CA GLU A 49 -1.76 15.96 15.08
C GLU A 49 -3.11 16.66 14.90
N HIS A 50 -3.37 17.21 13.72
CA HIS A 50 -4.66 17.81 13.40
C HIS A 50 -5.79 16.77 13.48
N PHE A 51 -5.58 15.56 12.97
CA PHE A 51 -6.56 14.47 13.08
C PHE A 51 -6.87 14.12 14.53
N LEU A 52 -5.88 14.10 15.42
CA LEU A 52 -6.10 13.87 16.86
C LEU A 52 -6.94 14.97 17.52
N ARG A 53 -6.96 16.17 16.95
CA ARG A 53 -7.78 17.32 17.39
C ARG A 53 -9.13 17.39 16.67
N GLY A 54 -9.44 16.44 15.78
CA GLY A 54 -10.66 16.45 14.97
C GLY A 54 -10.67 17.48 13.84
N ASP A 55 -9.50 17.98 13.43
CA ASP A 55 -9.34 18.87 12.27
C ASP A 55 -8.61 18.17 11.12
N VAL A 56 -8.89 18.61 9.89
CA VAL A 56 -8.31 18.05 8.66
C VAL A 56 -7.21 18.93 8.06
N GLY A 57 -6.74 19.90 8.83
CA GLY A 57 -5.72 20.86 8.45
C GLY A 57 -4.31 20.32 8.53
N VAL A 58 -3.38 21.24 8.32
CA VAL A 58 -1.95 21.08 8.49
C VAL A 58 -1.37 22.45 8.82
N ASP A 59 -0.24 22.50 9.51
CA ASP A 59 0.45 23.75 9.76
C ASP A 59 1.08 24.31 8.48
N ALA A 60 0.92 25.61 8.24
CA ALA A 60 1.50 26.28 7.07
C ALA A 60 3.02 26.10 6.99
N ALA A 61 3.70 26.10 8.14
CA ALA A 61 5.15 25.90 8.20
C ALA A 61 5.55 24.47 7.79
N ALA A 62 4.70 23.47 8.02
CA ALA A 62 5.01 22.07 7.72
C ALA A 62 4.81 21.72 6.24
N ILE A 63 3.84 22.34 5.57
CA ILE A 63 3.53 22.12 4.14
C ILE A 63 4.18 23.17 3.22
N ALA A 64 4.64 24.30 3.78
CA ALA A 64 5.41 25.35 3.13
C ALA A 64 4.87 25.74 1.74
N HIS A 65 5.62 25.49 0.66
CA HIS A 65 5.27 25.89 -0.69
C HIS A 65 4.11 25.08 -1.32
N GLU A 66 3.70 23.96 -0.71
CA GLU A 66 2.52 23.17 -1.10
C GLU A 66 1.26 23.55 -0.31
N THR A 67 1.27 24.71 0.36
CA THR A 67 0.12 25.20 1.12
C THR A 67 -1.08 25.43 0.20
N MET A 68 -2.19 24.75 0.50
CA MET A 68 -3.49 25.03 -0.10
C MET A 68 -4.37 25.74 0.94
N ILE A 69 -4.90 26.93 0.60
CA ILE A 69 -5.82 27.67 1.46
C ILE A 69 -7.24 27.47 0.95
N VAL A 70 -8.09 26.84 1.75
CA VAL A 70 -9.52 26.67 1.44
C VAL A 70 -10.34 27.19 2.60
N ASN A 71 -11.28 28.11 2.31
CA ASN A 71 -12.12 28.76 3.32
C ASN A 71 -11.31 29.37 4.48
N GLY A 72 -10.15 29.98 4.16
CA GLY A 72 -9.25 30.59 5.14
C GLY A 72 -8.48 29.61 6.02
N LYS A 73 -8.58 28.29 5.77
CA LYS A 73 -7.86 27.24 6.50
C LYS A 73 -6.78 26.63 5.64
N VAL A 74 -5.64 26.30 6.26
CA VAL A 74 -4.52 25.62 5.63
C VAL A 74 -4.86 24.13 5.51
N ARG A 75 -4.83 23.63 4.28
CA ARG A 75 -5.20 22.26 3.90
C ARG A 75 -4.10 21.62 3.07
N MET A 76 -4.14 20.30 3.04
CA MET A 76 -3.26 19.46 2.23
C MET A 76 -4.13 18.54 1.38
N TYR A 77 -3.83 18.42 0.08
CA TYR A 77 -4.60 17.58 -0.84
C TYR A 77 -4.13 16.12 -0.90
N PHE A 78 -2.92 15.82 -0.41
CA PHE A 78 -2.38 14.46 -0.38
C PHE A 78 -3.25 13.48 0.41
N GLY A 79 -3.12 12.20 0.07
CA GLY A 79 -3.84 11.13 0.76
C GLY A 79 -3.36 11.01 2.21
N PRO A 80 -4.29 10.82 3.16
CA PRO A 80 -3.99 10.83 4.59
C PRO A 80 -3.29 9.57 5.12
N PHE A 81 -3.09 8.52 4.31
CA PHE A 81 -2.55 7.26 4.81
C PHE A 81 -1.23 7.41 5.59
N PRO A 82 -0.22 8.15 5.10
CA PRO A 82 1.02 8.31 5.85
C PRO A 82 0.80 9.03 7.19
N ALA A 83 -0.08 10.04 7.26
CA ALA A 83 -0.44 10.70 8.52
C ALA A 83 -1.07 9.73 9.53
N LEU A 84 -1.96 8.84 9.08
CA LEU A 84 -2.55 7.81 9.95
C LEU A 84 -1.49 6.85 10.50
N LEU A 85 -0.47 6.51 9.71
CA LEU A 85 0.66 5.72 10.16
C LEU A 85 1.51 6.48 11.20
N ARG A 86 1.61 7.80 11.08
CA ARG A 86 2.42 8.65 11.97
C ARG A 86 1.84 8.79 13.37
N ILE A 87 0.51 8.69 13.52
CA ILE A 87 -0.16 8.78 14.83
C ILE A 87 0.49 7.82 15.85
N PRO A 88 0.47 6.49 15.67
CA PRO A 88 1.07 5.58 16.63
C PRO A 88 2.61 5.71 16.69
N LEU A 89 3.28 6.01 15.57
CA LEU A 89 4.74 6.14 15.53
C LEU A 89 5.24 7.31 16.39
N ASN A 90 4.56 8.45 16.35
CA ASN A 90 4.90 9.63 17.15
C ASN A 90 4.65 9.41 18.64
N PHE A 91 3.69 8.57 19.01
CA PHE A 91 3.51 8.15 20.41
C PHE A 91 4.61 7.20 20.89
N ILE A 92 5.04 6.26 20.04
CA ILE A 92 6.05 5.25 20.41
C ILE A 92 7.45 5.87 20.44
N TYR A 93 7.78 6.75 19.49
CA TYR A 93 9.09 7.37 19.36
C TYR A 93 8.96 8.84 18.94
N PRO A 94 8.67 9.75 19.89
CA PRO A 94 8.54 11.18 19.62
C PRO A 94 9.75 11.83 18.90
N PRO A 95 11.01 11.44 19.15
CA PRO A 95 12.15 12.00 18.42
C PRO A 95 12.15 11.73 16.90
N GLY A 96 11.33 10.78 16.43
CA GLY A 96 11.17 10.48 15.01
C GLY A 96 10.27 11.45 14.25
N HIS A 97 9.58 12.36 14.95
CA HIS A 97 8.69 13.36 14.35
C HIS A 97 9.39 14.12 13.21
N GLY A 98 8.76 14.17 12.03
CA GLY A 98 9.30 14.79 10.81
C GLY A 98 10.30 13.94 10.04
N LYS A 99 10.69 12.76 10.56
CA LYS A 99 11.81 11.94 10.06
C LYS A 99 11.41 10.51 9.68
N TRP A 100 10.11 10.26 9.57
CA TRP A 100 9.57 8.92 9.31
C TRP A 100 9.55 8.52 7.84
N SER A 101 9.66 9.47 6.91
CA SER A 101 9.42 9.24 5.48
C SER A 101 10.26 8.08 4.92
N ARG A 102 11.57 8.01 5.22
CA ARG A 102 12.45 6.90 4.78
C ARG A 102 11.95 5.53 5.23
N ILE A 103 11.67 5.38 6.53
CA ILE A 103 11.19 4.12 7.12
C ILE A 103 9.80 3.76 6.58
N SER A 104 8.93 4.76 6.47
CA SER A 104 7.58 4.65 5.90
C SER A 104 7.62 4.11 4.46
N GLY A 105 8.44 4.73 3.60
CA GLY A 105 8.64 4.30 2.22
C GLY A 105 9.27 2.90 2.12
N PHE A 106 10.26 2.59 2.95
CA PHE A 106 10.85 1.24 3.00
C PHE A 106 9.80 0.18 3.31
N CYS A 107 8.96 0.40 4.33
CA CYS A 107 7.86 -0.50 4.68
C CYS A 107 6.89 -0.69 3.50
N ALA A 108 6.51 0.39 2.82
CA ALA A 108 5.68 0.33 1.62
C ALA A 108 6.36 -0.51 0.52
N GLY A 109 7.65 -0.28 0.25
CA GLY A 109 8.39 -1.02 -0.77
C GLY A 109 8.54 -2.51 -0.46
N VAL A 110 8.75 -2.87 0.81
CA VAL A 110 8.74 -4.27 1.26
C VAL A 110 7.37 -4.90 1.03
N ILE A 111 6.28 -4.23 1.40
CA ILE A 111 4.92 -4.71 1.16
C ILE A 111 4.69 -4.96 -0.33
N ALA A 112 5.06 -4.00 -1.20
CA ALA A 112 4.94 -4.12 -2.64
C ALA A 112 5.72 -5.34 -3.17
N LEU A 113 6.96 -5.52 -2.72
CA LEU A 113 7.84 -6.61 -3.15
C LEU A 113 7.31 -7.98 -2.75
N PHE A 114 6.85 -8.15 -1.50
CA PHE A 114 6.29 -9.41 -1.02
C PHE A 114 4.94 -9.72 -1.66
N ALA A 115 4.08 -8.72 -1.84
CA ALA A 115 2.81 -8.87 -2.55
C ALA A 115 3.03 -9.31 -4.01
N PHE A 116 3.99 -8.68 -4.71
CA PHE A 116 4.34 -9.06 -6.07
C PHE A 116 4.92 -10.47 -6.14
N ALA A 117 5.81 -10.85 -5.20
CA ALA A 117 6.34 -12.21 -5.12
C ALA A 117 5.22 -13.25 -4.94
N GLY A 118 4.24 -12.97 -4.07
CA GLY A 118 3.06 -13.83 -3.89
C GLY A 118 2.21 -13.95 -5.16
N LEU A 119 2.02 -12.83 -5.88
CA LEU A 119 1.28 -12.80 -7.14
C LEU A 119 1.96 -13.66 -8.22
N VAL A 120 3.27 -13.50 -8.40
CA VAL A 120 4.08 -14.29 -9.35
C VAL A 120 4.08 -15.77 -8.97
N GLN A 121 4.23 -16.10 -7.68
CA GLN A 121 4.14 -17.49 -7.20
C GLN A 121 2.78 -18.11 -7.53
N THR A 122 1.69 -17.37 -7.28
CA THR A 122 0.33 -17.85 -7.55
C THR A 122 0.11 -18.08 -9.04
N ALA A 123 0.56 -17.15 -9.89
CA ALA A 123 0.43 -17.24 -11.35
C ALA A 123 1.26 -18.38 -11.94
N LEU A 124 2.48 -18.60 -11.46
CA LEU A 124 3.38 -19.65 -11.98
C LEU A 124 3.05 -21.04 -11.45
N ARG A 125 2.39 -21.15 -10.28
CA ARG A 125 1.98 -22.44 -9.72
C ARG A 125 0.96 -23.16 -10.59
N SER A 126 0.07 -22.42 -11.25
CA SER A 126 -0.94 -22.97 -12.17
C SER A 126 -0.44 -23.13 -13.62
N SER A 127 0.83 -22.80 -13.89
CA SER A 127 1.42 -22.88 -15.22
C SER A 127 1.92 -24.31 -15.55
N PRO A 128 1.78 -24.80 -16.81
CA PRO A 128 2.31 -26.12 -17.22
C PRO A 128 3.84 -26.19 -17.32
N LEU A 129 4.55 -25.11 -16.98
CA LEU A 129 6.01 -25.02 -17.07
C LEU A 129 6.73 -25.97 -16.09
N SER A 130 7.97 -26.35 -16.46
CA SER A 130 8.85 -27.10 -15.57
C SER A 130 9.27 -26.27 -14.35
N SER A 131 9.60 -26.93 -13.23
CA SER A 131 10.00 -26.26 -11.98
C SER A 131 11.22 -25.34 -12.16
N ARG A 132 12.16 -25.71 -13.04
CA ARG A 132 13.32 -24.86 -13.39
C ARG A 132 12.90 -23.61 -14.16
N ALA A 133 11.99 -23.75 -15.13
CA ALA A 133 11.48 -22.62 -15.90
C ALA A 133 10.64 -21.67 -15.02
N ARG A 134 9.79 -22.21 -14.12
CA ARG A 134 9.03 -21.40 -13.14
C ARG A 134 9.97 -20.57 -12.25
N ASN A 135 11.05 -21.15 -11.73
CA ASN A 135 12.03 -20.40 -10.92
C ASN A 135 12.72 -19.30 -11.74
N TRP A 136 13.16 -19.60 -12.96
CA TRP A 136 13.83 -18.61 -13.81
C TRP A 136 12.92 -17.43 -14.16
N ILE A 137 11.71 -17.71 -14.64
CA ILE A 137 10.73 -16.68 -14.99
C ILE A 137 10.33 -15.89 -13.74
N GLY A 138 10.08 -16.58 -12.61
CA GLY A 138 9.71 -15.89 -11.38
C GLY A 138 10.82 -14.97 -10.87
N ASN A 139 12.08 -15.40 -10.91
CA ASN A 139 13.23 -14.56 -10.57
C ASN A 139 13.37 -13.38 -11.53
N ALA A 140 13.22 -13.60 -12.84
CA ALA A 140 13.27 -12.53 -13.84
C ALA A 140 12.15 -11.50 -13.63
N CYS A 141 10.93 -11.95 -13.30
CA CYS A 141 9.82 -11.05 -12.94
C CYS A 141 10.15 -10.24 -11.69
N MET A 142 10.72 -10.85 -10.65
CA MET A 142 11.11 -10.15 -9.42
C MET A 142 12.18 -9.08 -9.70
N ILE A 143 13.19 -9.42 -10.50
CA ILE A 143 14.25 -8.49 -10.91
C ILE A 143 13.66 -7.34 -11.73
N GLY A 144 12.82 -7.66 -12.73
CA GLY A 144 12.15 -6.67 -13.57
C GLY A 144 11.21 -5.76 -12.77
N PHE A 145 10.52 -6.29 -11.77
CA PHE A 145 9.69 -5.48 -10.87
C PHE A 145 10.54 -4.57 -9.98
N ALA A 146 11.58 -5.09 -9.33
CA ALA A 146 12.39 -4.30 -8.42
C ALA A 146 13.19 -3.20 -9.15
N LEU A 147 13.74 -3.50 -10.33
CA LEU A 147 14.61 -2.58 -11.08
C LEU A 147 13.90 -1.79 -12.17
N GLY A 148 12.80 -2.31 -12.72
CA GLY A 148 12.07 -1.71 -13.85
C GLY A 148 10.78 -1.00 -13.48
N SER A 149 10.33 -1.09 -12.22
CA SER A 149 9.23 -0.29 -11.69
C SER A 149 9.75 1.02 -11.10
N PRO A 150 8.89 2.03 -10.83
CA PRO A 150 9.32 3.27 -10.18
C PRO A 150 9.72 3.08 -8.71
N LEU A 151 9.75 1.85 -8.17
CA LEU A 151 9.97 1.59 -6.75
C LEU A 151 11.29 2.17 -6.22
N LEU A 152 12.41 1.98 -6.92
CA LEU A 152 13.70 2.53 -6.51
C LEU A 152 13.75 4.05 -6.63
N LEU A 153 13.07 4.61 -7.65
CA LEU A 153 12.98 6.05 -7.84
C LEU A 153 12.21 6.71 -6.68
N LEU A 154 11.06 6.14 -6.31
CA LEU A 154 10.23 6.64 -5.21
C LEU A 154 10.95 6.53 -3.86
N LEU A 155 11.73 5.47 -3.64
CA LEU A 155 12.52 5.30 -2.41
C LEU A 155 13.72 6.25 -2.32
N GLY A 156 14.33 6.60 -3.46
CA GLY A 156 15.50 7.47 -3.51
C GLY A 156 15.20 8.94 -3.22
N ASN A 157 13.94 9.36 -3.35
CA ASN A 157 13.48 10.73 -3.10
C ASN A 157 12.15 10.70 -2.35
N LEU A 158 12.18 10.44 -1.04
CA LEU A 158 10.96 10.22 -0.23
C LEU A 158 10.33 11.52 0.25
N SER A 159 10.05 12.40 -0.71
CA SER A 159 9.27 13.60 -0.51
C SER A 159 7.83 13.28 -0.09
N ILE A 160 7.09 14.29 0.34
CA ILE A 160 5.66 14.16 0.65
C ILE A 160 4.84 13.51 -0.48
N TYR A 161 5.16 13.81 -1.75
CA TYR A 161 4.44 13.28 -2.90
C TYR A 161 4.72 11.78 -3.06
N ASP A 162 6.00 11.42 -2.98
CA ASP A 162 6.49 10.07 -3.25
C ASP A 162 6.06 9.10 -2.14
N GLU A 163 5.96 9.57 -0.90
CA GLU A 163 5.45 8.77 0.22
C GLU A 163 3.98 8.37 0.03
N ALA A 164 3.10 9.28 -0.41
CA ALA A 164 1.72 8.91 -0.76
C ALA A 164 1.66 7.96 -1.97
N ILE A 165 2.50 8.19 -2.99
CA ILE A 165 2.53 7.38 -4.21
C ILE A 165 2.99 5.95 -3.90
N ILE A 166 4.08 5.77 -3.15
CA ILE A 166 4.63 4.44 -2.86
C ILE A 166 3.67 3.62 -1.99
N TRP A 167 2.97 4.24 -1.03
CA TRP A 167 1.92 3.56 -0.28
C TRP A 167 0.74 3.18 -1.18
N GLY A 168 0.27 4.08 -2.04
CA GLY A 168 -0.77 3.77 -3.02
C GLY A 168 -0.39 2.60 -3.93
N PHE A 169 0.84 2.59 -4.43
CA PHE A 169 1.39 1.51 -5.24
C PHE A 169 1.46 0.18 -4.47
N ALA A 170 2.05 0.19 -3.26
CA ALA A 170 2.21 -1.00 -2.44
C ALA A 170 0.87 -1.67 -2.10
N TRP A 171 -0.09 -0.86 -1.65
CA TRP A 171 -1.43 -1.34 -1.35
C TRP A 171 -2.18 -1.83 -2.59
N SER A 172 -1.94 -1.24 -3.75
CA SER A 172 -2.51 -1.70 -5.02
C SER A 172 -2.00 -3.09 -5.39
N VAL A 173 -0.68 -3.32 -5.32
CA VAL A 173 -0.10 -4.63 -5.60
C VAL A 173 -0.61 -5.69 -4.61
N ALA A 174 -0.69 -5.33 -3.32
CA ALA A 174 -1.26 -6.20 -2.29
C ALA A 174 -2.74 -6.52 -2.53
N ALA A 175 -3.55 -5.54 -2.93
CA ALA A 175 -4.95 -5.76 -3.29
C ALA A 175 -5.07 -6.73 -4.47
N ILE A 176 -4.28 -6.56 -5.54
CA ILE A 176 -4.27 -7.51 -6.67
C ILE A 176 -3.92 -8.93 -6.20
N TYR A 177 -2.89 -9.07 -5.37
CA TYR A 177 -2.50 -10.35 -4.81
C TYR A 177 -3.64 -11.03 -4.05
N PHE A 178 -4.31 -10.33 -3.12
CA PHE A 178 -5.41 -10.90 -2.36
C PHE A 178 -6.68 -11.13 -3.20
N ALA A 179 -6.94 -10.30 -4.21
CA ALA A 179 -7.99 -10.55 -5.19
C ALA A 179 -7.75 -11.85 -5.95
N CYS A 180 -6.52 -12.09 -6.42
CA CYS A 180 -6.13 -13.37 -7.03
C CYS A 180 -6.25 -14.53 -6.04
N GLN A 181 -5.77 -14.35 -4.81
CA GLN A 181 -5.80 -15.40 -3.79
C GLN A 181 -7.24 -15.81 -3.42
N SER A 182 -8.17 -14.86 -3.38
CA SER A 182 -9.59 -15.13 -3.11
C SER A 182 -10.26 -16.03 -4.17
N ARG A 183 -9.70 -16.13 -5.39
CA ARG A 183 -10.24 -16.99 -6.44
C ARG A 183 -9.99 -18.48 -6.20
N THR A 184 -8.93 -18.81 -5.47
CA THR A 184 -8.54 -20.19 -5.19
C THR A 184 -8.75 -20.59 -3.74
N ALA A 185 -9.11 -19.64 -2.87
CA ALA A 185 -9.31 -19.87 -1.45
C ALA A 185 -10.76 -20.26 -1.15
N GLU A 186 -10.94 -21.13 -0.15
CA GLU A 186 -12.25 -21.57 0.31
C GLU A 186 -12.41 -21.35 1.83
N GLY A 187 -13.66 -21.38 2.31
CA GLY A 187 -13.98 -21.29 3.74
C GLY A 187 -13.41 -20.04 4.44
N ALA A 188 -12.66 -20.24 5.52
CA ALA A 188 -12.07 -19.15 6.30
C ALA A 188 -10.93 -18.41 5.54
N ALA A 189 -10.19 -19.11 4.68
CA ALA A 189 -9.12 -18.52 3.89
C ALA A 189 -9.67 -17.53 2.85
N LEU A 190 -10.87 -17.81 2.31
CA LEU A 190 -11.60 -16.88 1.44
C LEU A 190 -11.95 -15.59 2.19
N THR A 191 -12.57 -15.70 3.37
CA THR A 191 -12.93 -14.51 4.18
C THR A 191 -11.71 -13.66 4.51
N ARG A 192 -10.58 -14.29 4.90
CA ARG A 192 -9.32 -13.57 5.17
C ARG A 192 -8.78 -12.87 3.94
N SER A 193 -8.83 -13.52 2.77
CA SER A 193 -8.36 -12.93 1.51
C SER A 193 -9.23 -11.75 1.09
N LEU A 194 -10.56 -11.83 1.26
CA LEU A 194 -11.48 -10.72 0.98
C LEU A 194 -11.29 -9.56 1.95
N LEU A 195 -11.10 -9.84 3.24
CA LEU A 195 -10.79 -8.82 4.24
C LEU A 195 -9.47 -8.11 3.92
N ALA A 196 -8.43 -8.87 3.61
CA ALA A 196 -7.13 -8.33 3.25
C ALA A 196 -7.19 -7.52 1.95
N PHE A 197 -7.92 -8.01 0.93
CA PHE A 197 -8.20 -7.25 -0.29
C PHE A 197 -8.90 -5.93 0.04
N SER A 198 -9.97 -5.95 0.82
CA SER A 198 -10.77 -4.78 1.17
C SER A 198 -9.94 -3.74 1.92
N PHE A 199 -9.12 -4.20 2.88
CA PHE A 199 -8.19 -3.35 3.61
C PHE A 199 -7.16 -2.72 2.68
N CYS A 200 -6.49 -3.51 1.83
CA CYS A 200 -5.49 -2.99 0.90
C CYS A 200 -6.11 -2.02 -0.12
N ALA A 201 -7.28 -2.34 -0.66
CA ALA A 201 -8.01 -1.48 -1.58
C ALA A 201 -8.39 -0.15 -0.91
N GLY A 202 -8.91 -0.19 0.32
CA GLY A 202 -9.22 1.00 1.10
C GLY A 202 -7.98 1.83 1.40
N ALA A 203 -6.91 1.19 1.87
CA ALA A 203 -5.61 1.83 2.13
C ALA A 203 -5.02 2.48 0.86
N ALA A 204 -5.17 1.86 -0.32
CA ALA A 204 -4.78 2.44 -1.60
C ALA A 204 -5.59 3.71 -1.91
N VAL A 205 -6.92 3.71 -1.71
CA VAL A 205 -7.78 4.89 -1.91
C VAL A 205 -7.31 6.06 -1.05
N ILE A 206 -7.09 5.83 0.25
CA ILE A 206 -6.68 6.88 1.18
C ILE A 206 -5.19 7.23 1.09
N SER A 207 -4.37 6.43 0.41
CA SER A 207 -3.00 6.82 0.05
C SER A 207 -3.01 7.72 -1.18
N ARG A 208 -3.71 7.30 -2.25
CA ARG A 208 -4.00 8.06 -3.45
C ARG A 208 -5.22 7.47 -4.17
N ALA A 209 -6.27 8.27 -4.35
CA ALA A 209 -7.51 7.82 -4.96
C ALA A 209 -7.33 7.17 -6.34
N THR A 210 -6.40 7.68 -7.16
CA THR A 210 -6.10 7.13 -8.50
C THR A 210 -5.58 5.69 -8.47
N PHE A 211 -4.86 5.30 -7.41
CA PHE A 211 -4.41 3.93 -7.20
C PHE A 211 -5.55 3.04 -6.67
N GLY A 212 -6.41 3.59 -5.81
CA GLY A 212 -7.51 2.86 -5.19
C GLY A 212 -8.75 2.66 -6.09
N ALA A 213 -9.04 3.59 -6.99
CA ALA A 213 -10.26 3.62 -7.80
C ALA A 213 -10.55 2.32 -8.58
N PRO A 214 -9.55 1.66 -9.24
CA PRO A 214 -9.79 0.39 -9.91
C PRO A 214 -10.33 -0.71 -8.97
N PHE A 215 -9.92 -0.71 -7.70
CA PHE A 215 -10.34 -1.73 -6.73
C PHE A 215 -11.76 -1.54 -6.24
N VAL A 216 -12.25 -0.29 -6.21
CA VAL A 216 -13.67 0.00 -5.97
C VAL A 216 -14.54 -0.63 -7.07
N LEU A 217 -14.04 -0.68 -8.31
CA LEU A 217 -14.73 -1.33 -9.43
C LEU A 217 -14.57 -2.87 -9.41
N ILE A 218 -13.44 -3.38 -8.93
CA ILE A 218 -13.20 -4.82 -8.80
C ILE A 218 -14.00 -5.44 -7.65
N ALA A 219 -14.26 -4.70 -6.57
CA ALA A 219 -14.99 -5.19 -5.41
C ALA A 219 -16.41 -5.74 -5.77
N PRO A 220 -17.27 -5.03 -6.53
CA PRO A 220 -18.53 -5.60 -7.03
C PRO A 220 -18.37 -6.90 -7.81
N LEU A 221 -17.34 -7.01 -8.67
CA LEU A 221 -17.08 -8.22 -9.45
C LEU A 221 -16.73 -9.43 -8.56
N LEU A 222 -15.98 -9.19 -7.49
CA LEU A 222 -15.74 -10.21 -6.46
C LEU A 222 -17.02 -10.52 -5.68
N GLY A 223 -17.83 -9.51 -5.37
CA GLY A 223 -19.12 -9.62 -4.69
C GLY A 223 -20.12 -10.50 -5.42
N ILE A 224 -20.30 -10.32 -6.73
CA ILE A 224 -21.21 -11.12 -7.58
C ILE A 224 -20.92 -12.62 -7.44
N ARG A 225 -19.64 -13.01 -7.41
CA ARG A 225 -19.25 -14.43 -7.26
C ARG A 225 -19.62 -15.01 -5.89
N LEU A 226 -19.66 -14.17 -4.85
CA LEU A 226 -19.95 -14.59 -3.47
C LEU A 226 -21.45 -14.79 -3.24
N PHE A 227 -22.30 -14.06 -3.96
CA PHE A 227 -23.76 -14.19 -3.86
C PHE A 227 -24.28 -15.60 -4.14
N HIS A 228 -23.54 -16.41 -4.90
CA HIS A 228 -23.93 -17.78 -5.25
C HIS A 228 -23.50 -18.85 -4.22
N ARG A 229 -22.67 -18.52 -3.21
CA ARG A 229 -21.94 -19.56 -2.45
C ARG A 229 -21.89 -19.49 -0.89
N GLN A 230 -22.44 -18.48 -0.18
CA GLN A 230 -22.66 -18.36 1.32
C GLN A 230 -22.18 -17.01 1.95
N PRO A 231 -22.74 -16.50 3.10
CA PRO A 231 -24.06 -15.88 3.19
C PRO A 231 -24.02 -14.38 3.57
N ILE A 232 -23.24 -13.91 4.54
CA ILE A 232 -23.14 -12.47 4.92
C ILE A 232 -21.69 -12.11 5.29
N ARG A 233 -20.98 -13.02 5.97
CA ARG A 233 -19.61 -12.78 6.46
C ARG A 233 -18.62 -12.37 5.37
N ASN A 234 -18.67 -13.02 4.20
CA ASN A 234 -17.77 -12.71 3.08
C ASN A 234 -18.09 -11.34 2.45
N ILE A 235 -19.38 -10.97 2.42
CA ILE A 235 -19.83 -9.66 1.96
C ILE A 235 -19.36 -8.58 2.92
N ILE A 236 -19.51 -8.79 4.24
CA ILE A 236 -18.99 -7.88 5.26
C ILE A 236 -17.47 -7.74 5.14
N ALA A 237 -16.73 -8.84 5.01
CA ALA A 237 -15.28 -8.80 4.87
C ALA A 237 -14.83 -8.01 3.63
N LEU A 238 -15.58 -8.08 2.54
CA LEU A 238 -15.31 -7.36 1.30
C LEU A 238 -15.69 -5.87 1.38
N ILE A 239 -16.82 -5.54 2.00
CA ILE A 239 -17.38 -4.18 1.98
C ILE A 239 -16.88 -3.34 3.15
N LEU A 240 -16.73 -3.90 4.35
CA LEU A 240 -16.55 -3.09 5.56
C LEU A 240 -15.28 -2.24 5.55
N PRO A 241 -14.05 -2.78 5.35
CA PRO A 241 -12.85 -1.94 5.32
C PRO A 241 -12.83 -0.94 4.15
N LEU A 242 -13.18 -1.39 2.94
CA LEU A 242 -13.20 -0.55 1.74
C LEU A 242 -14.26 0.55 1.85
N GLY A 243 -15.45 0.21 2.33
CA GLY A 243 -16.54 1.15 2.59
C GLY A 243 -16.18 2.17 3.66
N ALA A 244 -15.56 1.74 4.77
CA ALA A 244 -15.06 2.65 5.79
C ALA A 244 -13.99 3.61 5.23
N ALA A 245 -13.05 3.11 4.43
CA ALA A 245 -12.03 3.94 3.79
C ALA A 245 -12.61 4.93 2.77
N LEU A 246 -13.62 4.51 1.99
CA LEU A 246 -14.33 5.39 1.06
C LEU A 246 -15.12 6.47 1.79
N LEU A 247 -15.85 6.10 2.85
CA LEU A 247 -16.57 7.06 3.68
C LEU A 247 -15.60 8.05 4.34
N PHE A 248 -14.47 7.57 4.86
CA PHE A 248 -13.43 8.43 5.41
C PHE A 248 -12.84 9.37 4.34
N TYR A 249 -12.57 8.85 3.14
CA TYR A 249 -12.10 9.66 2.01
C TYR A 249 -13.11 10.75 1.63
N LEU A 250 -14.40 10.40 1.49
CA LEU A 250 -15.46 11.35 1.15
C LEU A 250 -15.66 12.39 2.25
N PHE A 251 -15.67 11.97 3.51
CA PHE A 251 -15.74 12.87 4.66
C PHE A 251 -14.56 13.84 4.68
N LEU A 252 -13.35 13.33 4.44
CA LEU A 252 -12.14 14.14 4.42
C LEU A 252 -12.15 15.14 3.26
N SER A 253 -12.57 14.73 2.06
CA SER A 253 -12.74 15.63 0.92
C SER A 253 -13.76 16.73 1.24
N TYR A 254 -14.92 16.37 1.78
CA TYR A 254 -15.93 17.34 2.18
C TYR A 254 -15.41 18.30 3.27
N ALA A 255 -14.72 17.80 4.29
CA ALA A 255 -14.16 18.63 5.35
C ALA A 255 -13.02 19.56 4.86
N ARG A 256 -12.32 19.17 3.78
CA ARG A 256 -11.27 19.98 3.14
C ARG A 256 -11.88 21.08 2.26
N PHE A 257 -12.83 20.74 1.40
CA PHE A 257 -13.31 21.60 0.31
C PHE A 257 -14.67 22.25 0.56
N GLY A 258 -15.50 21.68 1.43
CA GLY A 258 -16.90 22.07 1.60
C GLY A 258 -17.84 21.50 0.54
N ASP A 259 -17.30 20.79 -0.46
CA ASP A 259 -18.06 20.05 -1.48
C ASP A 259 -17.42 18.67 -1.75
N PHE A 260 -18.03 17.89 -2.65
CA PHE A 260 -17.51 16.60 -3.11
C PHE A 260 -16.84 16.64 -4.50
N SER A 261 -16.87 17.79 -5.19
CA SER A 261 -16.28 17.97 -6.52
C SER A 261 -14.76 18.10 -6.45
N GLY A 262 -14.25 18.71 -5.38
CA GLY A 262 -12.83 19.07 -5.26
C GLY A 262 -12.46 20.25 -6.14
#